data_AF-A0A2E8RWN7-F1
#
_entry.id   AF-A0A2E8RWN7-F1
#
_cell.length_a   1.000
_cell.length_b   1.000
_cell.length_c   1.000
_cell.angle_alpha   90.00
_cell.angle_beta   90.00
_cell.angle_gamma   90.00
#
_symmetry.space_group_name_H-M   'P 1'
#
loop_
_entity.id
_entity.type
_entity.pdbx_description
1 polymer ?
#
loop_
_entity_poly.entity_id
_entity_poly.type
_entity_poly.pdbx_seq_one_letter_code
_entity_poly.pdbx_strand_id
1 'polypeptide(L)'
;MALYGCKNKSSKAVRPDISRASQPDTEDLDDTELDTGLSFTVVPDRLRVYRSTTVTMRLTGTPPGTRADRVEWSFSDKSPPVEGEKSTHTFEGGLRDHFVSVRVHLDNGKVLRAKKEVVLDRIGPEYKSQFENAIAPPPPITGYGGTRLVIANHITNRADVEALARVVPDLAPDVFILATNDSSNTSLRSLLASKLLSPLAKDNTLILPIPGPQEAGKEHKSQTFEFWSSHKPDAKFMEESEFPFHFALKHERLFLTSIQSQPDSIDDELERLKAVLSKAQSRDFGIVLSYFPLASFSSRTGPRLDQAYRFYEGLARYGVQMLVSAADRTTYFASYGAVKAINAGYVGGACDPLPDKTCVPPAVVVLDFQSATIRRAFAVEIGDSVVTVPISTFPERVHDYRRWNP
;
A
#
# COMPACT_ATOMS: atom_id res chain seq x y z
N MET A 1 6.00 4.29 -62.98
CA MET A 1 4.68 4.82 -62.60
C MET A 1 3.64 3.76 -62.92
N ALA A 2 3.30 2.92 -61.94
CA ALA A 2 2.30 1.86 -62.07
C ALA A 2 1.48 1.84 -60.78
N LEU A 3 0.18 2.14 -60.91
CA LEU A 3 -0.79 2.15 -59.81
C LEU A 3 -1.52 0.81 -59.81
N TYR A 4 -1.43 0.06 -58.72
CA TYR A 4 -2.28 -1.10 -58.45
C TYR A 4 -3.29 -0.75 -57.37
N GLY A 5 -4.57 -0.83 -57.74
CA GLY A 5 -5.71 -0.65 -56.84
C GLY A 5 -6.06 -1.93 -56.08
N CYS A 6 -6.38 -1.79 -54.80
CA CYS A 6 -6.98 -2.84 -53.99
C CYS A 6 -8.48 -2.60 -53.83
N LYS A 7 -9.29 -3.57 -54.28
CA LYS A 7 -10.74 -3.68 -53.99
C LYS A 7 -10.93 -4.43 -52.68
N ASN A 8 -11.61 -3.82 -51.71
CA ASN A 8 -12.08 -4.47 -50.49
C ASN A 8 -13.32 -5.33 -50.78
N LYS A 9 -13.25 -6.63 -50.46
CA LYS A 9 -14.42 -7.52 -50.33
C LYS A 9 -14.77 -7.65 -48.85
N SER A 10 -15.94 -7.15 -48.48
CA SER A 10 -16.59 -7.33 -47.18
C SER A 10 -17.10 -8.77 -47.03
N SER A 11 -16.53 -9.54 -46.11
CA SER A 11 -17.08 -10.83 -45.66
C SER A 11 -17.99 -10.61 -44.44
N LYS A 12 -19.27 -10.99 -44.58
CA LYS A 12 -20.24 -11.06 -43.48
C LYS A 12 -19.89 -12.25 -42.58
N ALA A 13 -19.59 -12.00 -41.31
CA ALA A 13 -19.49 -13.04 -40.29
C ALA A 13 -20.90 -13.48 -39.86
N VAL A 14 -21.20 -14.76 -40.08
CA VAL A 14 -22.38 -15.45 -39.55
C VAL A 14 -22.11 -15.78 -38.08
N ARG A 15 -22.97 -15.31 -37.17
CA ARG A 15 -22.93 -15.68 -35.75
C ARG A 15 -23.58 -17.05 -35.55
N PRO A 16 -22.98 -17.98 -34.81
CA PRO A 16 -23.64 -19.22 -34.43
C PRO A 16 -24.67 -18.94 -33.34
N ASP A 17 -25.84 -19.54 -33.52
CA ASP A 17 -26.95 -19.58 -32.58
C ASP A 17 -26.60 -20.52 -31.43
N ILE A 18 -26.37 -19.95 -30.23
CA ILE A 18 -26.14 -20.72 -29.01
C ILE A 18 -27.48 -20.83 -28.29
N SER A 19 -28.12 -21.99 -28.48
CA SER A 19 -29.30 -22.40 -27.75
C SER A 19 -29.03 -22.39 -26.25
N ARG A 20 -29.95 -21.73 -25.54
CA ARG A 20 -29.94 -21.46 -24.11
C ARG A 20 -30.21 -22.77 -23.36
N ALA A 21 -29.20 -23.31 -22.69
CA ALA A 21 -29.41 -24.34 -21.67
C ALA A 21 -30.12 -23.68 -20.46
N SER A 22 -31.23 -24.28 -20.04
CA SER A 22 -32.06 -23.84 -18.91
C SER A 22 -31.21 -23.73 -17.64
N GLN A 23 -31.13 -22.54 -17.07
CA GLN A 23 -30.56 -22.33 -15.74
C GLN A 23 -31.50 -22.97 -14.70
N PRO A 24 -30.98 -23.64 -13.65
CA PRO A 24 -31.80 -24.01 -12.51
C PRO A 24 -32.27 -22.73 -11.82
N ASP A 25 -33.57 -22.66 -11.56
CA ASP A 25 -34.23 -21.56 -10.87
C ASP A 25 -33.49 -21.24 -9.56
N THR A 26 -32.79 -20.11 -9.53
CA THR A 26 -32.41 -19.47 -8.27
C THR A 26 -33.67 -18.82 -7.73
N GLU A 27 -34.45 -19.58 -6.95
CA GLU A 27 -35.44 -18.99 -6.06
C GLU A 27 -34.69 -18.01 -5.15
N ASP A 28 -34.88 -16.71 -5.41
CA ASP A 28 -34.60 -15.65 -4.43
C ASP A 28 -35.44 -15.98 -3.20
N LEU A 29 -34.80 -16.58 -2.21
CA LEU A 29 -35.42 -16.83 -0.92
C LEU A 29 -35.74 -15.48 -0.30
N ASP A 30 -37.02 -15.14 -0.29
CA ASP A 30 -37.58 -13.99 0.40
C ASP A 30 -37.04 -14.00 1.85
N ASP A 31 -36.32 -12.94 2.24
CA ASP A 31 -35.57 -12.80 3.51
C ASP A 31 -36.49 -12.75 4.76
N THR A 32 -37.75 -13.18 4.65
CA THR A 32 -38.82 -12.95 5.63
C THR A 32 -39.32 -14.18 6.41
N GLU A 33 -38.77 -15.38 6.21
CA GLU A 33 -39.07 -16.55 7.07
C GLU A 33 -37.82 -17.16 7.73
N LEU A 34 -37.29 -16.48 8.75
CA LEU A 34 -36.39 -17.05 9.76
C LEU A 34 -37.22 -17.61 10.92
N ASP A 35 -37.55 -18.91 10.89
CA ASP A 35 -38.32 -19.59 11.94
C ASP A 35 -37.42 -20.11 13.10
N THR A 36 -37.97 -20.05 14.31
CA THR A 36 -37.36 -19.50 15.55
C THR A 36 -36.57 -20.46 16.47
N GLY A 37 -36.08 -21.61 15.97
CA GLY A 37 -35.47 -22.63 16.84
C GLY A 37 -34.21 -23.32 16.31
N LEU A 38 -33.72 -22.93 15.13
CA LEU A 38 -32.50 -23.50 14.55
C LEU A 38 -31.29 -22.64 14.93
N SER A 39 -30.26 -23.24 15.51
CA SER A 39 -28.99 -22.55 15.80
C SER A 39 -27.80 -23.33 15.27
N PHE A 40 -26.81 -22.61 14.75
CA PHE A 40 -25.54 -23.19 14.33
C PHE A 40 -24.37 -22.22 14.52
N THR A 41 -23.18 -22.79 14.62
CA THR A 41 -21.91 -22.04 14.71
C THR A 41 -21.09 -22.19 13.44
N VAL A 42 -20.27 -21.17 13.14
CA VAL A 42 -19.28 -21.15 12.06
C VAL A 42 -17.97 -20.65 12.69
N VAL A 43 -16.88 -21.42 12.55
CA VAL A 43 -15.57 -21.12 13.17
C VAL A 43 -14.43 -21.27 12.13
N PRO A 44 -13.61 -20.24 11.88
CA PRO A 44 -13.76 -18.87 12.39
C PRO A 44 -15.06 -18.24 11.90
N ASP A 45 -15.59 -17.29 12.66
CA ASP A 45 -16.81 -16.53 12.32
C ASP A 45 -16.54 -15.37 11.34
N ARG A 46 -15.28 -15.19 10.96
CA ARG A 46 -14.81 -14.22 9.97
C ARG A 46 -13.91 -14.84 8.93
N LEU A 47 -14.04 -14.37 7.69
CA LEU A 47 -13.19 -14.76 6.57
C LEU A 47 -11.96 -13.87 6.47
N ARG A 48 -10.83 -14.44 6.07
CA ARG A 48 -9.63 -13.65 5.77
C ARG A 48 -9.77 -13.04 4.38
N VAL A 49 -9.51 -11.75 4.27
CA VAL A 49 -9.50 -11.07 2.96
C VAL A 49 -8.42 -11.69 2.08
N TYR A 50 -8.80 -12.04 0.84
CA TYR A 50 -7.91 -12.62 -0.20
C TYR A 50 -7.17 -13.91 0.18
N ARG A 51 -7.63 -14.62 1.21
CA ARG A 51 -7.11 -15.95 1.52
C ARG A 51 -8.21 -16.95 1.66
N SER A 52 -7.92 -18.15 1.19
CA SER A 52 -8.77 -19.28 1.48
C SER A 52 -8.93 -19.40 3.00
N THR A 53 -10.18 -19.45 3.43
CA THR A 53 -10.51 -19.60 4.85
C THR A 53 -11.38 -20.83 4.99
N THR A 54 -10.83 -21.87 5.59
CA THR A 54 -11.61 -23.05 5.96
C THR A 54 -12.42 -22.73 7.21
N VAL A 55 -13.74 -22.78 7.08
CA VAL A 55 -14.67 -22.65 8.20
C VAL A 55 -15.22 -24.02 8.58
N THR A 56 -15.40 -24.23 9.88
CA THR A 56 -16.10 -25.37 10.45
C THR A 56 -17.50 -24.95 10.86
N MET A 57 -18.52 -25.62 10.33
CA MET A 57 -19.91 -25.37 10.66
C MET A 57 -20.43 -26.50 11.53
N ARG A 58 -21.27 -26.17 12.51
CA ARG A 58 -21.87 -27.16 13.41
C ARG A 58 -23.28 -26.74 13.79
N LEU A 59 -24.25 -27.64 13.60
CA LEU A 59 -25.59 -27.50 14.13
C LEU A 59 -25.54 -27.60 15.67
N THR A 60 -26.06 -26.60 16.36
CA THR A 60 -25.98 -26.48 17.83
C THR A 60 -27.33 -26.66 18.52
N GLY A 61 -28.44 -26.56 17.77
CA GLY A 61 -29.76 -26.83 18.33
C GLY A 61 -30.84 -26.88 17.26
N THR A 62 -31.83 -27.75 17.51
CA THR A 62 -33.13 -27.82 16.84
C THR A 62 -34.23 -27.47 17.84
N PRO A 63 -35.46 -27.18 17.39
CA PRO A 63 -36.59 -27.00 18.29
C PRO A 63 -36.74 -28.17 19.27
N PRO A 64 -37.14 -27.92 20.54
CA PRO A 64 -37.36 -28.98 21.51
C PRO A 64 -38.33 -30.04 20.99
N GLY A 65 -37.99 -31.31 21.19
CA GLY A 65 -38.82 -32.44 20.77
C GLY A 65 -38.75 -32.78 19.29
N THR A 66 -37.85 -32.17 18.52
CA THR A 66 -37.58 -32.57 17.12
C THR A 66 -36.20 -33.16 16.97
N ARG A 67 -36.08 -34.16 16.09
CA ARG A 67 -34.79 -34.76 15.71
C ARG A 67 -34.48 -34.41 14.27
N ALA A 68 -33.23 -34.05 14.00
CA ALA A 68 -32.74 -33.88 12.65
C ALA A 68 -32.52 -35.24 11.98
N ASP A 69 -33.20 -35.47 10.86
CA ASP A 69 -33.00 -36.64 10.00
C ASP A 69 -31.88 -36.40 9.00
N ARG A 70 -31.82 -35.19 8.43
CA ARG A 70 -30.81 -34.81 7.44
C ARG A 70 -30.46 -33.33 7.58
N VAL A 71 -29.17 -33.03 7.53
CA VAL A 71 -28.62 -31.67 7.59
C VAL A 71 -27.83 -31.42 6.32
N GLU A 72 -28.15 -30.36 5.60
CA GLU A 72 -27.50 -29.95 4.36
C GLU A 72 -27.01 -28.50 4.48
N TRP A 73 -25.74 -28.26 4.15
CA TRP A 73 -25.11 -26.94 4.12
C TRP A 73 -24.94 -26.47 2.69
N SER A 74 -25.22 -25.19 2.43
CA SER A 74 -24.99 -24.56 1.13
C SER A 74 -24.25 -23.24 1.25
N PHE A 75 -23.54 -22.87 0.18
CA PHE A 75 -22.55 -21.80 0.19
C PHE A 75 -22.87 -20.75 -0.89
N SER A 76 -22.74 -19.48 -0.52
CA SER A 76 -22.92 -18.35 -1.46
C SER A 76 -21.93 -18.32 -2.63
N ASP A 77 -20.82 -19.05 -2.55
CA ASP A 77 -19.81 -19.16 -3.61
C ASP A 77 -20.16 -20.19 -4.70
N LYS A 78 -21.36 -20.79 -4.61
CA LYS A 78 -21.88 -21.82 -5.53
C LYS A 78 -21.12 -23.15 -5.48
N SER A 79 -20.36 -23.40 -4.41
CA SER A 79 -19.81 -24.72 -4.16
C SER A 79 -20.92 -25.75 -3.92
N PRO A 80 -20.69 -27.04 -4.25
CA PRO A 80 -21.67 -28.10 -4.00
C PRO A 80 -22.08 -28.16 -2.52
N PRO A 81 -23.36 -28.45 -2.22
CA PRO A 81 -23.81 -28.61 -0.85
C PRO A 81 -23.16 -29.83 -0.20
N VAL A 82 -23.04 -29.80 1.13
CA VAL A 82 -22.43 -30.87 1.93
C VAL A 82 -23.37 -31.30 3.06
N GLU A 83 -23.33 -32.56 3.44
CA GLU A 83 -24.23 -33.13 4.45
C GLU A 83 -23.55 -33.37 5.80
N GLY A 84 -24.36 -33.40 6.86
CA GLY A 84 -23.97 -33.80 8.22
C GLY A 84 -24.14 -32.69 9.26
N GLU A 85 -24.29 -33.06 10.53
CA GLU A 85 -24.46 -32.09 11.64
C GLU A 85 -23.22 -31.20 11.85
N LYS A 86 -22.05 -31.66 11.40
CA LYS A 86 -20.78 -30.92 11.39
C LYS A 86 -20.13 -31.09 10.03
N SER A 87 -19.69 -29.98 9.43
CA SER A 87 -18.99 -30.00 8.15
C SER A 87 -17.94 -28.88 8.06
N THR A 88 -17.09 -28.93 7.05
CA THR A 88 -16.07 -27.92 6.76
C THR A 88 -16.20 -27.45 5.32
N HIS A 89 -16.01 -26.15 5.11
CA HIS A 89 -15.97 -25.55 3.78
C HIS A 89 -14.82 -24.58 3.67
N THR A 90 -14.18 -24.52 2.51
CA THR A 90 -13.12 -23.54 2.25
C THR A 90 -13.67 -22.51 1.27
N PHE A 91 -13.91 -21.30 1.76
CA PHE A 91 -14.16 -20.17 0.89
C PHE A 91 -12.85 -19.75 0.26
N GLU A 92 -12.79 -19.72 -1.07
CA GLU A 92 -11.68 -19.09 -1.78
C GLU A 92 -11.64 -17.60 -1.40
N GLY A 93 -10.43 -17.08 -1.20
CA GLY A 93 -10.24 -15.69 -0.76
C GLY A 93 -10.98 -14.71 -1.66
N GLY A 94 -11.63 -13.71 -1.06
CA GLY A 94 -12.52 -12.82 -1.81
C GLY A 94 -12.74 -11.45 -1.18
N LEU A 95 -13.60 -10.67 -1.84
CA LEU A 95 -13.92 -9.27 -1.54
C LEU A 95 -15.34 -9.07 -1.00
N ARG A 96 -16.12 -10.14 -0.94
CA ARG A 96 -17.52 -10.10 -0.52
C ARG A 96 -17.70 -10.94 0.72
N ASP A 97 -18.61 -10.50 1.58
CA ASP A 97 -19.06 -11.35 2.67
C ASP A 97 -19.74 -12.57 2.04
N HIS A 98 -19.60 -13.71 2.71
CA HIS A 98 -20.19 -14.95 2.24
C HIS A 98 -21.32 -15.36 3.16
N PHE A 99 -22.24 -16.14 2.63
CA PHE A 99 -23.31 -16.75 3.41
C PHE A 99 -23.13 -18.26 3.47
N VAL A 100 -23.36 -18.79 4.66
CA VAL A 100 -23.59 -20.21 4.91
C VAL A 100 -25.06 -20.37 5.23
N SER A 101 -25.74 -21.22 4.47
CA SER A 101 -27.12 -21.61 4.74
C SER A 101 -27.16 -23.07 5.18
N VAL A 102 -28.08 -23.39 6.08
CA VAL A 102 -28.35 -24.75 6.54
C VAL A 102 -29.81 -25.09 6.32
N ARG A 103 -30.07 -26.30 5.79
CA ARG A 103 -31.39 -26.92 5.71
C ARG A 103 -31.40 -28.16 6.59
N VAL A 104 -32.38 -28.24 7.51
CA VAL A 104 -32.55 -29.39 8.40
C VAL A 104 -33.90 -30.03 8.13
N HIS A 105 -33.88 -31.26 7.63
CA HIS A 105 -35.06 -32.11 7.52
C HIS A 105 -35.30 -32.78 8.86
N LEU A 106 -36.50 -32.62 9.40
CA LEU A 106 -36.94 -33.26 10.64
C LEU A 106 -37.66 -34.58 10.34
N ASP A 107 -37.71 -35.45 11.35
CA ASP A 107 -38.46 -36.71 11.37
C ASP A 107 -39.95 -36.60 11.02
N ASN A 108 -40.56 -35.44 11.29
CA ASN A 108 -41.94 -35.14 10.94
C ASN A 108 -42.13 -34.61 9.51
N GLY A 109 -41.08 -34.58 8.69
CA GLY A 109 -41.10 -34.09 7.31
C GLY A 109 -41.00 -32.56 7.16
N LYS A 110 -40.98 -31.78 8.26
CA LYS A 110 -40.76 -30.33 8.22
C LYS A 110 -39.30 -30.05 7.84
N VAL A 111 -39.08 -29.01 7.03
CA VAL A 111 -37.74 -28.50 6.70
C VAL A 111 -37.53 -27.15 7.37
N LEU A 112 -36.50 -27.06 8.20
CA LEU A 112 -36.05 -25.80 8.79
C LEU A 112 -34.91 -25.21 7.98
N ARG A 113 -34.81 -23.88 7.94
CA ARG A 113 -33.75 -23.16 7.24
C ARG A 113 -33.16 -22.08 8.15
N ALA A 114 -31.84 -21.90 8.09
CA ALA A 114 -31.18 -20.73 8.66
C ALA A 114 -30.03 -20.31 7.76
N LYS A 115 -29.71 -19.01 7.80
CA LYS A 115 -28.64 -18.38 7.03
C LYS A 115 -27.79 -17.56 7.97
N LYS A 116 -26.48 -17.65 7.86
CA LYS A 116 -25.53 -16.85 8.62
C LYS A 116 -24.53 -16.22 7.66
N GLU A 117 -24.34 -14.92 7.82
CA GLU A 117 -23.27 -14.19 7.17
C GLU A 117 -21.94 -14.51 7.86
N VAL A 118 -20.94 -14.85 7.06
CA VAL A 118 -19.55 -14.99 7.47
C VAL A 118 -18.82 -13.78 6.93
N VAL A 119 -18.74 -12.76 7.77
CA VAL A 119 -18.24 -11.43 7.39
C VAL A 119 -16.75 -11.54 7.07
N LEU A 120 -16.30 -10.88 6.01
CA LEU A 120 -14.87 -10.69 5.81
C LEU A 120 -14.30 -9.87 6.97
N ASP A 121 -13.13 -10.25 7.46
CA ASP A 121 -12.38 -9.49 8.46
C ASP A 121 -11.85 -8.20 7.81
N ARG A 122 -12.74 -7.22 7.69
CA ARG A 122 -12.46 -5.89 7.19
C ARG A 122 -11.91 -5.10 8.37
N ILE A 123 -10.72 -4.54 8.20
CA ILE A 123 -10.21 -3.55 9.14
C ILE A 123 -11.23 -2.40 9.17
N GLY A 124 -11.89 -2.22 10.32
CA GLY A 124 -13.05 -1.35 10.47
C GLY A 124 -12.72 0.15 10.29
N PRO A 125 -13.77 1.00 10.17
CA PRO A 125 -13.66 2.46 10.07
C PRO A 125 -13.10 3.15 11.33
N GLU A 126 -12.83 2.39 12.39
CA GLU A 126 -12.13 2.83 13.61
C GLU A 126 -10.75 3.48 13.30
N TYR A 127 -10.18 3.24 12.11
CA TYR A 127 -8.95 3.86 11.60
C TYR A 127 -9.18 5.23 10.95
N LYS A 128 -10.13 6.04 11.44
CA LYS A 128 -10.20 7.47 11.13
C LYS A 128 -8.88 8.13 11.52
N SER A 129 -8.09 8.37 10.48
CA SER A 129 -6.98 9.29 10.34
C SER A 129 -6.27 9.74 11.62
N GLN A 130 -5.15 9.10 11.97
CA GLN A 130 -4.17 9.71 12.87
C GLN A 130 -3.64 11.06 12.34
N PHE A 131 -3.88 11.39 11.07
CA PHE A 131 -3.56 12.70 10.47
C PHE A 131 -4.64 13.77 10.74
N GLU A 132 -5.88 13.41 11.05
CA GLU A 132 -6.97 14.35 11.37
C GLU A 132 -6.73 15.05 12.72
N ASN A 133 -5.91 14.49 13.60
CA ASN A 133 -5.55 15.14 14.87
C ASN A 133 -4.35 16.10 14.73
N ALA A 134 -3.80 16.29 13.51
CA ALA A 134 -2.68 17.20 13.23
C ALA A 134 -3.14 18.57 12.67
N ILE A 135 -4.31 19.07 13.09
CA ILE A 135 -4.93 20.33 12.60
C ILE A 135 -4.36 21.60 13.28
N ALA A 136 -3.44 21.47 14.25
CA ALA A 136 -2.78 22.64 14.82
C ALA A 136 -1.85 23.31 13.79
N PRO A 137 -1.73 24.66 13.78
CA PRO A 137 -0.73 25.33 12.95
C PRO A 137 0.66 24.75 13.26
N PRO A 138 1.53 24.61 12.25
CA PRO A 138 2.86 24.05 12.45
C PRO A 138 3.58 24.86 13.55
N PRO A 139 3.98 24.24 14.67
CA PRO A 139 4.77 24.92 15.68
C PRO A 139 6.11 25.36 15.08
N PRO A 140 6.85 26.27 15.73
CA PRO A 140 8.18 26.68 15.26
C PRO A 140 9.05 25.45 14.93
N ILE A 141 9.86 25.62 13.89
CA ILE A 141 10.71 24.57 13.34
C ILE A 141 11.70 24.07 14.41
N THR A 142 12.08 24.91 15.38
CA THR A 142 13.05 24.59 16.44
C THR A 142 12.44 23.89 17.66
N GLY A 143 13.24 23.02 18.32
CA GLY A 143 12.95 22.52 19.66
C GLY A 143 12.05 21.28 19.77
N TYR A 144 11.96 20.46 18.72
CA TYR A 144 11.21 19.20 18.80
C TYR A 144 12.00 18.11 19.54
N GLY A 145 11.48 17.63 20.68
CA GLY A 145 12.12 16.59 21.50
C GLY A 145 11.89 15.15 21.01
N GLY A 146 11.78 14.93 19.70
CA GLY A 146 11.56 13.62 19.09
C GLY A 146 12.26 13.51 17.75
N THR A 147 12.07 12.41 17.02
CA THR A 147 12.74 12.17 15.73
C THR A 147 12.03 12.92 14.60
N ARG A 148 12.75 13.73 13.84
CA ARG A 148 12.29 14.42 12.64
C ARG A 148 12.81 13.75 11.37
N LEU A 149 11.87 13.36 10.50
CA LEU A 149 12.14 12.94 9.13
C LEU A 149 11.86 14.10 8.18
N VAL A 150 12.79 14.38 7.27
CA VAL A 150 12.57 15.27 6.12
C VAL A 150 12.73 14.45 4.85
N ILE A 151 11.77 14.57 3.94
CA ILE A 151 11.68 13.77 2.71
C ILE A 151 11.67 14.72 1.51
N ALA A 152 12.61 14.53 0.61
CA ALA A 152 12.75 15.32 -0.61
C ALA A 152 12.81 14.40 -1.84
N ASN A 153 12.37 14.92 -2.99
CA ASN A 153 12.42 14.19 -4.26
C ASN A 153 12.71 15.11 -5.45
N HIS A 154 13.22 14.49 -6.52
CA HIS A 154 13.27 15.05 -7.88
C HIS A 154 14.20 16.25 -8.02
N ILE A 155 15.49 16.01 -7.76
CA ILE A 155 16.58 16.94 -8.07
C ILE A 155 17.02 16.68 -9.51
N THR A 156 16.87 17.69 -10.37
CA THR A 156 17.23 17.60 -11.79
C THR A 156 18.36 18.55 -12.19
N ASN A 157 18.60 19.59 -11.40
CA ASN A 157 19.55 20.63 -11.75
C ASN A 157 20.19 21.28 -10.51
N ARG A 158 21.15 22.20 -10.75
CA ARG A 158 21.86 22.94 -9.69
C ARG A 158 20.93 23.74 -8.79
N ALA A 159 19.93 24.41 -9.34
CA ALA A 159 19.03 25.27 -8.58
C ALA A 159 18.23 24.46 -7.56
N ASP A 160 17.81 23.24 -7.91
CA ASP A 160 17.11 22.32 -7.01
C ASP A 160 17.98 21.96 -5.79
N VAL A 161 19.27 21.64 -6.02
CA VAL A 161 20.22 21.34 -4.93
C VAL A 161 20.44 22.57 -4.05
N GLU A 162 20.61 23.74 -4.65
CA GLU A 162 20.82 24.98 -3.92
C GLU A 162 19.58 25.38 -3.11
N ALA A 163 18.38 25.12 -3.62
CA ALA A 163 17.15 25.36 -2.89
C ALA A 163 17.02 24.43 -1.67
N LEU A 164 17.31 23.14 -1.84
CA LEU A 164 17.36 22.19 -0.71
C LEU A 164 18.44 22.55 0.31
N ALA A 165 19.62 22.95 -0.14
CA ALA A 165 20.73 23.36 0.75
C ALA A 165 20.40 24.61 1.58
N ARG A 166 19.45 25.44 1.14
CA ARG A 166 18.93 26.56 1.94
C ARG A 166 17.89 26.11 2.96
N VAL A 167 16.98 25.22 2.57
CA VAL A 167 15.79 24.89 3.38
C VAL A 167 16.06 23.75 4.38
N VAL A 168 16.71 22.67 3.95
CA VAL A 168 16.81 21.43 4.75
C VAL A 168 17.62 21.61 6.05
N PRO A 169 18.76 22.33 6.08
CA PRO A 169 19.49 22.53 7.33
C PRO A 169 18.66 23.24 8.42
N ASP A 170 17.84 24.22 8.03
CA ASP A 170 16.98 24.95 8.96
C ASP A 170 15.88 24.06 9.55
N LEU A 171 15.52 22.96 8.88
CA LEU A 171 14.59 21.96 9.39
C LEU A 171 15.21 21.05 10.44
N ALA A 172 16.55 21.02 10.58
CA ALA A 172 17.28 20.17 11.52
C ALA A 172 16.78 18.70 11.54
N PRO A 173 16.84 17.98 10.41
CA PRO A 173 16.41 16.58 10.35
C PRO A 173 17.32 15.65 11.16
N ASP A 174 16.72 14.73 11.91
CA ASP A 174 17.44 13.55 12.41
C ASP A 174 17.65 12.53 11.29
N VAL A 175 16.67 12.42 10.38
CA VAL A 175 16.73 11.56 9.19
C VAL A 175 16.33 12.37 7.96
N PHE A 176 17.19 12.38 6.96
CA PHE A 176 16.92 12.98 5.66
C PHE A 176 16.80 11.90 4.59
N ILE A 177 15.60 11.74 4.04
CA ILE A 177 15.30 10.79 2.97
C ILE A 177 15.33 11.55 1.65
N LEU A 178 16.20 11.13 0.74
CA LEU A 178 16.33 11.75 -0.57
C LEU A 178 16.04 10.75 -1.68
N ALA A 179 14.95 10.95 -2.39
CA ALA A 179 14.66 10.24 -3.62
C ALA A 179 15.32 10.95 -4.82
N THR A 180 16.08 10.18 -5.60
CA THR A 180 16.77 10.66 -6.79
C THR A 180 16.41 9.76 -7.97
N ASN A 181 16.47 10.28 -9.19
CA ASN A 181 16.28 9.46 -10.40
C ASN A 181 17.23 9.89 -11.52
N ASP A 182 18.16 10.81 -11.26
CA ASP A 182 19.13 11.28 -12.24
C ASP A 182 20.43 11.76 -11.58
N SER A 183 20.93 11.01 -10.60
CA SER A 183 22.28 11.27 -10.09
C SER A 183 23.36 10.89 -11.10
N SER A 184 23.03 10.35 -12.28
CA SER A 184 24.00 9.99 -13.32
C SER A 184 24.92 11.18 -13.71
N ASN A 185 24.44 12.41 -13.53
CA ASN A 185 25.21 13.63 -13.74
C ASN A 185 26.27 13.87 -12.63
N THR A 186 27.55 13.65 -12.96
CA THR A 186 28.70 13.83 -12.05
C THR A 186 28.77 15.23 -11.42
N SER A 187 28.43 16.28 -12.17
CA SER A 187 28.43 17.66 -11.66
C SER A 187 27.35 17.86 -10.62
N LEU A 188 26.17 17.26 -10.84
CA LEU A 188 25.06 17.32 -9.89
C LEU A 188 25.38 16.53 -8.61
N ARG A 189 25.97 15.33 -8.72
CA ARG A 189 26.46 14.53 -7.57
C ARG A 189 27.47 15.29 -6.73
N SER A 190 28.44 15.93 -7.37
CA SER A 190 29.48 16.71 -6.66
C SER A 190 28.87 17.90 -5.92
N LEU A 191 27.89 18.56 -6.54
CA LEU A 191 27.17 19.66 -5.90
C LEU A 191 26.30 19.16 -4.73
N LEU A 192 25.55 18.08 -4.94
CA LEU A 192 24.71 17.43 -3.91
C LEU A 192 25.55 17.04 -2.69
N ALA A 193 26.67 16.35 -2.92
CA ALA A 193 27.61 15.94 -1.89
C ALA A 193 28.15 17.14 -1.09
N SER A 194 28.63 18.18 -1.77
CA SER A 194 29.30 19.32 -1.13
C SER A 194 28.34 20.31 -0.47
N LYS A 195 27.16 20.55 -1.05
CA LYS A 195 26.21 21.57 -0.58
C LYS A 195 25.14 21.05 0.36
N LEU A 196 24.78 19.77 0.28
CA LEU A 196 23.67 19.21 1.05
C LEU A 196 24.14 18.06 1.94
N LEU A 197 24.74 17.01 1.36
CA LEU A 197 25.01 15.78 2.13
C LEU A 197 26.11 15.99 3.19
N SER A 198 27.23 16.61 2.82
CA SER A 198 28.36 16.82 3.75
C SER A 198 28.00 17.74 4.93
N PRO A 199 27.28 18.87 4.75
CA PRO A 199 26.77 19.66 5.87
C PRO A 199 25.85 18.85 6.80
N LEU A 200 24.84 18.17 6.25
CA LEU A 200 23.90 17.38 7.05
C LEU A 200 24.60 16.24 7.83
N ALA A 201 25.57 15.57 7.21
CA ALA A 201 26.34 14.53 7.88
C ALA A 201 27.17 15.08 9.07
N LYS A 202 27.67 16.32 9.00
CA LYS A 202 28.38 16.96 10.12
C LYS A 202 27.46 17.24 11.31
N ASP A 203 26.17 17.45 11.03
CA ASP A 203 25.14 17.65 12.04
C ASP A 203 24.55 16.31 12.55
N ASN A 204 25.18 15.18 12.20
CA ASN A 204 24.75 13.81 12.53
C ASN A 204 23.37 13.41 11.95
N THR A 205 22.91 14.07 10.90
CA THR A 205 21.69 13.65 10.18
C THR A 205 21.93 12.31 9.48
N LEU A 206 21.01 11.36 9.67
CA LEU A 206 20.97 10.09 8.95
C LEU A 206 20.46 10.31 7.52
N ILE A 207 21.34 10.18 6.52
CA ILE A 207 20.98 10.38 5.12
C ILE A 207 20.63 9.03 4.47
N LEU A 208 19.39 8.89 3.99
CA LEU A 208 18.90 7.67 3.36
C LEU A 208 18.44 7.93 1.91
N PRO A 209 19.12 7.36 0.91
CA PRO A 209 18.72 7.49 -0.48
C PRO A 209 17.55 6.57 -0.84
N ILE A 210 16.75 7.00 -1.83
CA ILE A 210 15.78 6.16 -2.54
C ILE A 210 16.08 6.24 -4.05
N PRO A 211 16.93 5.34 -4.58
CA PRO A 211 17.30 5.39 -5.99
C PRO A 211 16.15 5.06 -6.93
N GLY A 212 15.96 5.92 -7.93
CA GLY A 212 14.95 5.79 -8.97
C GLY A 212 15.32 4.78 -10.05
N PRO A 213 14.38 4.48 -10.97
CA PRO A 213 14.57 3.47 -12.02
C PRO A 213 15.82 3.71 -12.88
N GLN A 214 16.18 4.96 -13.22
CA GLN A 214 17.38 5.20 -14.02
C GLN A 214 18.64 4.83 -13.24
N GLU A 215 18.66 5.13 -11.94
CA GLU A 215 19.80 4.89 -11.06
C GLU A 215 19.95 3.42 -10.66
N ALA A 216 18.84 2.69 -10.58
CA ALA A 216 18.79 1.25 -10.37
C ALA A 216 19.02 0.45 -11.66
N GLY A 217 18.90 1.10 -12.83
CA GLY A 217 19.13 0.49 -14.13
C GLY A 217 20.59 0.09 -14.35
N LYS A 218 20.80 -0.94 -15.18
CA LYS A 218 22.11 -1.58 -15.42
C LYS A 218 23.24 -0.59 -15.79
N GLU A 219 22.91 0.47 -16.51
CA GLU A 219 23.88 1.47 -16.97
C GLU A 219 24.46 2.32 -15.83
N HIS A 220 23.64 2.67 -14.83
CA HIS A 220 24.02 3.61 -13.78
C HIS A 220 24.18 2.96 -12.40
N LYS A 221 23.72 1.72 -12.20
CA LYS A 221 23.71 1.02 -10.91
C LYS A 221 25.06 1.06 -10.19
N SER A 222 26.16 0.76 -10.88
CA SER A 222 27.51 0.76 -10.29
C SER A 222 27.95 2.15 -9.82
N GLN A 223 27.69 3.19 -10.60
CA GLN A 223 28.07 4.56 -10.22
C GLN A 223 27.19 5.09 -9.07
N THR A 224 25.90 4.73 -9.07
CA THR A 224 24.97 5.02 -7.98
C THR A 224 25.44 4.33 -6.69
N PHE A 225 25.83 3.05 -6.78
CA PHE A 225 26.38 2.30 -5.66
C PHE A 225 27.64 2.96 -5.10
N GLU A 226 28.61 3.31 -5.94
CA GLU A 226 29.85 3.97 -5.53
C GLU A 226 29.58 5.32 -4.84
N PHE A 227 28.75 6.17 -5.47
CA PHE A 227 28.39 7.47 -4.91
C PHE A 227 27.76 7.34 -3.54
N TRP A 228 26.70 6.53 -3.40
CA TRP A 228 26.00 6.41 -2.13
C TRP A 228 26.79 5.64 -1.08
N SER A 229 27.61 4.66 -1.47
CA SER A 229 28.51 3.97 -0.53
C SER A 229 29.52 4.91 0.13
N SER A 230 30.04 5.89 -0.62
CA SER A 230 30.92 6.94 -0.07
C SER A 230 30.21 7.94 0.85
N HIS A 231 28.87 7.98 0.82
CA HIS A 231 28.01 8.82 1.66
C HIS A 231 27.15 7.99 2.62
N LYS A 232 27.51 6.71 2.84
CA LYS A 232 26.76 5.83 3.74
C LYS A 232 26.82 6.42 5.15
N PRO A 233 25.68 6.57 5.84
CA PRO A 233 25.70 7.09 7.20
C PRO A 233 26.37 6.11 8.16
N ASP A 234 26.96 6.65 9.22
CA ASP A 234 27.44 5.87 10.36
C ASP A 234 26.25 5.41 11.21
N ALA A 235 25.58 4.35 10.75
CA ALA A 235 24.41 3.77 11.38
C ALA A 235 24.56 2.26 11.50
N LYS A 236 23.88 1.67 12.48
CA LYS A 236 23.84 0.22 12.65
C LYS A 236 22.78 -0.39 11.74
N PHE A 237 23.23 -0.88 10.59
CA PHE A 237 22.39 -1.63 9.67
C PHE A 237 22.13 -3.06 10.17
N MET A 238 20.91 -3.55 9.95
CA MET A 238 20.53 -4.96 10.05
C MET A 238 20.70 -5.68 8.71
N GLU A 239 20.66 -4.92 7.62
CA GLU A 239 20.97 -5.34 6.25
C GLU A 239 21.57 -4.12 5.53
N GLU A 240 22.70 -4.32 4.84
CA GLU A 240 23.36 -3.28 4.04
C GLU A 240 24.11 -3.84 2.83
N SER A 241 23.89 -5.11 2.49
CA SER A 241 24.68 -5.83 1.47
C SER A 241 24.65 -5.17 0.10
N GLU A 242 23.59 -4.42 -0.20
CA GLU A 242 23.45 -3.69 -1.47
C GLU A 242 22.99 -2.24 -1.25
N PHE A 243 23.42 -1.59 -0.16
CA PHE A 243 23.17 -0.15 0.01
C PHE A 243 23.70 0.61 -1.22
N PRO A 244 22.92 1.50 -1.86
CA PRO A 244 21.67 2.12 -1.40
C PRO A 244 20.36 1.39 -1.76
N PHE A 245 20.42 0.30 -2.52
CA PHE A 245 19.25 -0.37 -3.08
C PHE A 245 18.53 -1.24 -2.06
N HIS A 246 19.28 -2.01 -1.27
CA HIS A 246 18.76 -2.83 -0.18
C HIS A 246 19.42 -2.46 1.14
N PHE A 247 18.62 -1.96 2.06
CA PHE A 247 19.04 -1.75 3.42
C PHE A 247 17.89 -1.89 4.40
N ALA A 248 18.25 -2.18 5.64
CA ALA A 248 17.38 -2.10 6.79
C ALA A 248 18.17 -1.62 8.00
N LEU A 249 17.62 -0.67 8.75
CA LEU A 249 18.25 -0.14 9.95
C LEU A 249 17.21 0.24 11.00
N LYS A 250 17.69 0.43 12.23
CA LYS A 250 16.91 0.98 13.32
C LYS A 250 17.48 2.33 13.71
N HIS A 251 16.61 3.33 13.84
CA HIS A 251 16.95 4.65 14.35
C HIS A 251 15.90 5.02 15.40
N GLU A 252 16.30 5.09 16.67
CA GLU A 252 15.38 5.22 17.80
C GLU A 252 14.28 4.13 17.79
N ARG A 253 13.01 4.53 17.69
CA ARG A 253 11.85 3.63 17.54
C ARG A 253 11.36 3.50 16.10
N LEU A 254 12.16 3.95 15.13
CA LEU A 254 11.86 3.78 13.71
C LEU A 254 12.61 2.55 13.19
N PHE A 255 11.87 1.71 12.46
CA PHE A 255 12.44 0.66 11.64
C PHE A 255 12.34 1.13 10.18
N LEU A 256 13.46 1.28 9.49
CA LEU A 256 13.50 1.79 8.12
C LEU A 256 14.08 0.71 7.21
N THR A 257 13.40 0.41 6.10
CA THR A 257 13.92 -0.49 5.06
C THR A 257 13.56 0.01 3.67
N SER A 258 14.37 -0.30 2.66
CA SER A 258 14.10 0.05 1.26
C SER A 258 13.41 -1.08 0.49
N ILE A 259 12.77 -0.70 -0.62
CA ILE A 259 12.40 -1.55 -1.76
C ILE A 259 13.17 -1.01 -2.98
N GLN A 260 13.83 -1.89 -3.73
CA GLN A 260 14.47 -1.50 -4.99
C GLN A 260 13.40 -1.11 -6.03
N SER A 261 13.61 0.01 -6.73
CA SER A 261 12.65 0.52 -7.71
C SER A 261 12.45 -0.40 -8.92
N GLN A 262 13.50 -1.10 -9.35
CA GLN A 262 13.48 -2.08 -10.43
C GLN A 262 14.23 -3.34 -10.00
N PRO A 263 13.61 -4.23 -9.19
CA PRO A 263 14.25 -5.48 -8.80
C PRO A 263 14.35 -6.41 -10.02
N ASP A 264 15.40 -7.23 -10.08
CA ASP A 264 15.55 -8.25 -11.12
C ASP A 264 14.44 -9.33 -11.03
N SER A 265 13.99 -9.62 -9.80
CA SER A 265 12.90 -10.54 -9.46
C SER A 265 12.02 -9.93 -8.36
N ILE A 266 10.71 -9.82 -8.63
CA ILE A 266 9.73 -9.34 -7.64
C ILE A 266 9.59 -10.35 -6.49
N ASP A 267 9.69 -11.64 -6.78
CA ASP A 267 9.57 -12.69 -5.77
C ASP A 267 10.72 -12.62 -4.77
N ASP A 268 11.94 -12.48 -5.27
CA ASP A 268 13.16 -12.37 -4.45
C ASP A 268 13.10 -11.12 -3.58
N GLU A 269 12.63 -10.00 -4.15
CA GLU A 269 12.49 -8.74 -3.41
C GLU A 269 11.42 -8.84 -2.30
N LEU A 270 10.30 -9.51 -2.57
CA LEU A 270 9.29 -9.78 -1.57
C LEU A 270 9.79 -10.74 -0.48
N GLU A 271 10.58 -11.76 -0.84
CA GLU A 271 11.19 -12.67 0.13
C GLU A 271 12.21 -11.97 1.03
N ARG A 272 13.09 -11.15 0.43
CA ARG A 272 14.02 -10.31 1.18
C ARG A 272 13.28 -9.38 2.14
N LEU A 273 12.30 -8.64 1.63
CA LEU A 273 11.51 -7.71 2.44
C LEU A 273 10.83 -8.42 3.62
N LYS A 274 10.27 -9.63 3.40
CA LYS A 274 9.69 -10.45 4.48
C LYS A 274 10.75 -10.83 5.53
N ALA A 275 11.92 -11.29 5.09
CA ALA A 275 13.00 -11.69 6.00
C ALA A 275 13.48 -10.51 6.85
N VAL A 276 13.58 -9.32 6.27
CA VAL A 276 13.95 -8.08 6.95
C VAL A 276 12.86 -7.63 7.92
N LEU A 277 11.61 -7.55 7.47
CA LEU A 277 10.49 -7.11 8.30
C LEU A 277 10.22 -8.07 9.47
N SER A 278 10.54 -9.35 9.34
CA SER A 278 10.45 -10.31 10.45
C SER A 278 11.40 -10.00 11.63
N LYS A 279 12.43 -9.18 11.40
CA LYS A 279 13.38 -8.72 12.43
C LYS A 279 12.91 -7.46 13.15
N ALA A 280 11.87 -6.78 12.65
CA ALA A 280 11.32 -5.59 13.29
C ALA A 280 10.68 -5.95 14.64
N GLN A 281 10.89 -5.12 15.66
CA GLN A 281 10.21 -5.34 16.95
C GLN A 281 8.77 -4.84 16.87
N SER A 282 7.86 -5.47 17.59
CA SER A 282 6.42 -5.12 17.60
C SER A 282 6.10 -3.70 18.06
N ARG A 283 7.07 -2.99 18.67
CA ARG A 283 6.94 -1.61 19.15
C ARG A 283 7.57 -0.57 18.21
N ASP A 284 8.25 -1.01 17.17
CA ASP A 284 8.89 -0.11 16.22
C ASP A 284 7.86 0.43 15.21
N PHE A 285 8.01 1.69 14.79
CA PHE A 285 7.29 2.24 13.66
C PHE A 285 8.04 1.88 12.37
N GLY A 286 7.53 0.88 11.66
CA GLY A 286 8.01 0.41 10.38
C GLY A 286 7.66 1.37 9.25
N ILE A 287 8.72 1.88 8.62
CA ILE A 287 8.69 2.70 7.43
C ILE A 287 9.40 1.94 6.31
N VAL A 288 8.69 1.74 5.20
CA VAL A 288 9.26 1.20 3.98
C VAL A 288 9.45 2.32 2.97
N LEU A 289 10.62 2.37 2.37
CA LEU A 289 11.05 3.40 1.43
C LEU A 289 11.07 2.79 0.03
N SER A 290 10.36 3.37 -0.93
CA SER A 290 10.32 2.88 -2.31
C SER A 290 10.31 4.06 -3.25
N TYR A 291 11.02 4.03 -4.37
CA TYR A 291 10.87 5.14 -5.33
C TYR A 291 9.44 5.18 -5.87
N PHE A 292 8.91 4.02 -6.25
CA PHE A 292 7.57 3.91 -6.80
C PHE A 292 6.48 3.81 -5.71
N PRO A 293 5.35 4.51 -5.87
CA PRO A 293 4.20 4.32 -5.00
C PRO A 293 3.49 2.98 -5.29
N LEU A 294 2.60 2.55 -4.40
CA LEU A 294 1.69 1.44 -4.67
C LEU A 294 0.65 1.78 -5.74
N ALA A 295 0.26 3.06 -5.84
CA ALA A 295 -0.62 3.55 -6.88
C ALA A 295 -0.37 5.03 -7.17
N SER A 296 -0.16 5.38 -8.45
CA SER A 296 0.11 6.76 -8.86
C SER A 296 -1.13 7.66 -8.75
N PHE A 297 -0.97 8.88 -8.21
CA PHE A 297 -2.04 9.88 -8.07
C PHE A 297 -2.39 10.59 -9.38
N SER A 298 -1.37 11.05 -10.11
CA SER A 298 -1.52 11.96 -11.24
C SER A 298 -2.14 11.31 -12.48
N SER A 299 -1.98 9.98 -12.66
CA SER A 299 -2.61 9.26 -13.77
C SER A 299 -2.83 7.78 -13.48
N ARG A 300 -3.82 7.18 -14.17
CA ARG A 300 -4.10 5.73 -14.07
C ARG A 300 -2.93 4.84 -14.52
N THR A 301 -2.07 5.37 -15.39
CA THR A 301 -0.90 4.68 -15.96
C THR A 301 0.41 5.20 -15.40
N GLY A 302 0.36 5.99 -14.31
CA GLY A 302 1.54 6.59 -13.72
C GLY A 302 2.47 5.57 -13.07
N PRO A 303 3.67 6.00 -12.68
CA PRO A 303 4.70 5.14 -12.15
C PRO A 303 4.22 4.48 -10.84
N ARG A 304 4.34 3.16 -10.75
CA ARG A 304 3.96 2.37 -9.57
C ARG A 304 4.80 1.11 -9.46
N LEU A 305 4.85 0.53 -8.27
CA LEU A 305 5.44 -0.78 -8.06
C LEU A 305 4.73 -1.80 -8.95
N ASP A 306 5.51 -2.61 -9.67
CA ASP A 306 4.93 -3.74 -10.36
C ASP A 306 4.35 -4.73 -9.34
N GLN A 307 3.21 -5.31 -9.65
CA GLN A 307 2.45 -6.15 -8.74
C GLN A 307 2.23 -5.49 -7.36
N ALA A 308 1.98 -4.16 -7.33
CA ALA A 308 1.80 -3.36 -6.12
C ALA A 308 0.93 -4.02 -5.04
N TYR A 309 -0.10 -4.75 -5.43
CA TYR A 309 -0.93 -5.54 -4.53
C TYR A 309 -0.13 -6.51 -3.63
N ARG A 310 0.85 -7.23 -4.19
CA ARG A 310 1.68 -8.19 -3.43
C ARG A 310 2.59 -7.49 -2.43
N PHE A 311 3.14 -6.33 -2.81
CA PHE A 311 3.87 -5.47 -1.88
C PHE A 311 2.94 -5.00 -0.76
N TYR A 312 1.77 -4.46 -1.08
CA TYR A 312 0.77 -4.07 -0.09
C TYR A 312 0.45 -5.19 0.91
N GLU A 313 0.18 -6.41 0.43
CA GLU A 313 -0.08 -7.56 1.32
C GLU A 313 1.11 -7.86 2.24
N GLY A 314 2.34 -7.81 1.71
CA GLY A 314 3.56 -7.97 2.49
C GLY A 314 3.66 -6.90 3.59
N LEU A 315 3.55 -5.63 3.22
CA LEU A 315 3.62 -4.50 4.15
C LEU A 315 2.58 -4.62 5.26
N ALA A 316 1.31 -4.86 4.90
CA ALA A 316 0.22 -5.00 5.86
C ALA A 316 0.42 -6.20 6.79
N ARG A 317 0.86 -7.35 6.26
CA ARG A 317 1.04 -8.58 7.05
C ARG A 317 2.12 -8.45 8.11
N TYR A 318 3.19 -7.70 7.82
CA TYR A 318 4.29 -7.48 8.75
C TYR A 318 4.13 -6.19 9.56
N GLY A 319 2.93 -5.59 9.54
CA GLY A 319 2.61 -4.43 10.38
C GLY A 319 3.36 -3.16 10.01
N VAL A 320 3.77 -2.99 8.75
CA VAL A 320 4.34 -1.72 8.27
C VAL A 320 3.28 -0.63 8.38
N GLN A 321 3.63 0.45 9.08
CA GLN A 321 2.71 1.57 9.31
C GLN A 321 2.77 2.58 8.17
N MET A 322 3.93 2.74 7.52
CA MET A 322 4.11 3.76 6.49
C MET A 322 4.94 3.29 5.30
N LEU A 323 4.48 3.63 4.09
CA LEU A 323 5.26 3.61 2.85
C LEU A 323 5.60 5.05 2.43
N VAL A 324 6.87 5.34 2.23
CA VAL A 324 7.33 6.60 1.64
C VAL A 324 7.71 6.36 0.19
N SER A 325 7.22 7.22 -0.70
CA SER A 325 7.49 7.16 -2.12
C SER A 325 7.70 8.51 -2.77
N ALA A 326 8.07 8.49 -4.05
CA ALA A 326 8.60 9.68 -4.71
C ALA A 326 8.39 9.73 -6.23
N ALA A 327 7.90 8.69 -6.90
CA ALA A 327 7.91 8.71 -8.37
C ALA A 327 6.95 9.72 -9.02
N ASP A 328 5.81 9.99 -8.39
CA ASP A 328 4.88 11.04 -8.82
C ASP A 328 5.41 12.42 -8.42
N ARG A 329 5.42 13.38 -9.35
CA ARG A 329 5.77 14.77 -9.07
C ARG A 329 4.58 15.55 -8.50
N THR A 330 3.93 14.94 -7.52
CA THR A 330 2.78 15.46 -6.79
C THR A 330 2.89 15.00 -5.34
N THR A 331 2.93 15.93 -4.39
CA THR A 331 2.88 15.56 -2.96
C THR A 331 1.46 15.14 -2.62
N TYR A 332 1.29 13.93 -2.06
CA TYR A 332 -0.01 13.45 -1.59
C TYR A 332 0.14 12.45 -0.44
N PHE A 333 -0.96 12.29 0.28
CA PHE A 333 -1.10 11.35 1.38
C PHE A 333 -2.05 10.25 0.95
N ALA A 334 -1.79 9.03 1.36
CA ALA A 334 -2.63 7.90 1.01
C ALA A 334 -2.82 6.94 2.17
N SER A 335 -3.92 6.20 2.11
CA SER A 335 -4.18 5.07 2.98
C SER A 335 -4.56 3.88 2.12
N TYR A 336 -3.75 2.83 2.24
CA TYR A 336 -3.98 1.53 1.61
C TYR A 336 -4.31 0.55 2.73
N GLY A 337 -5.60 0.41 3.08
CA GLY A 337 -5.99 -0.35 4.27
C GLY A 337 -5.28 0.13 5.53
N ALA A 338 -4.50 -0.75 6.17
CA ALA A 338 -3.69 -0.43 7.36
C ALA A 338 -2.38 0.31 7.08
N VAL A 339 -1.90 0.33 5.83
CA VAL A 339 -0.63 0.96 5.47
C VAL A 339 -0.88 2.40 5.06
N LYS A 340 -0.35 3.35 5.82
CA LYS A 340 -0.32 4.76 5.40
C LYS A 340 0.76 4.95 4.36
N ALA A 341 0.60 5.92 3.49
CA ALA A 341 1.60 6.22 2.48
C ALA A 341 1.71 7.71 2.22
N ILE A 342 2.90 8.10 1.83
CA ILE A 342 3.24 9.48 1.46
C ILE A 342 3.98 9.42 0.14
N ASN A 343 3.63 10.33 -0.76
CA ASN A 343 4.48 10.66 -1.89
C ASN A 343 5.07 12.06 -1.66
N ALA A 344 6.40 12.16 -1.74
CA ALA A 344 7.14 13.38 -1.44
C ALA A 344 7.03 14.46 -2.53
N GLY A 345 6.39 14.18 -3.66
CA GLY A 345 6.18 15.15 -4.73
C GLY A 345 7.48 15.53 -5.42
N TYR A 346 7.80 16.82 -5.52
CA TYR A 346 8.99 17.28 -6.24
C TYR A 346 9.53 18.57 -5.62
N VAL A 347 10.84 18.80 -5.78
CA VAL A 347 11.50 20.04 -5.33
C VAL A 347 11.85 20.95 -6.50
N GLY A 348 11.88 20.41 -7.73
CA GLY A 348 12.18 21.14 -8.94
C GLY A 348 11.70 20.44 -10.21
N GLY A 349 11.65 21.18 -11.31
CA GLY A 349 11.08 20.73 -12.58
C GLY A 349 9.56 20.93 -12.68
N ALA A 350 8.94 20.30 -13.68
CA ALA A 350 7.49 20.37 -13.89
C ALA A 350 6.75 19.43 -12.92
N CYS A 351 5.59 19.87 -12.42
CA CYS A 351 4.69 19.01 -11.64
C CYS A 351 4.06 17.93 -12.52
N ASP A 352 3.57 16.86 -11.90
CA ASP A 352 2.53 16.05 -12.52
C ASP A 352 1.16 16.63 -12.12
N PRO A 353 0.30 17.01 -13.09
CA PRO A 353 -0.94 17.68 -12.77
C PRO A 353 -1.92 16.74 -12.07
N LEU A 354 -2.72 17.31 -11.18
CA LEU A 354 -3.90 16.65 -10.61
C LEU A 354 -4.97 16.43 -11.69
N PRO A 355 -6.01 15.61 -11.44
CA PRO A 355 -7.09 15.38 -12.40
C PRO A 355 -7.81 16.65 -12.89
N ASP A 356 -7.82 17.72 -12.09
CA ASP A 356 -8.36 19.04 -12.43
C ASP A 356 -7.36 19.95 -13.18
N LYS A 357 -6.18 19.40 -13.53
CA LYS A 357 -5.05 20.06 -14.20
C LYS A 357 -4.29 21.08 -13.36
N THR A 358 -4.52 21.13 -12.05
CA THR A 358 -3.74 21.98 -11.15
C THR A 358 -2.43 21.31 -10.73
N CYS A 359 -1.43 22.13 -10.36
CA CYS A 359 -0.17 21.65 -9.79
C CYS A 359 -0.16 21.84 -8.28
N VAL A 360 0.37 20.86 -7.57
CA VAL A 360 0.82 21.02 -6.19
C VAL A 360 2.17 21.77 -6.22
N PRO A 361 2.41 22.75 -5.32
CA PRO A 361 3.69 23.46 -5.28
C PRO A 361 4.87 22.54 -4.93
N PRO A 362 6.09 22.86 -5.38
CA PRO A 362 7.28 22.11 -5.01
C PRO A 362 7.51 22.22 -3.51
N ALA A 363 7.79 21.09 -2.84
CA ALA A 363 7.90 21.06 -1.40
C ALA A 363 8.78 19.89 -0.91
N VAL A 364 9.25 20.00 0.33
CA VAL A 364 9.73 18.85 1.11
C VAL A 364 8.70 18.46 2.15
N VAL A 365 8.57 17.18 2.46
CA VAL A 365 7.66 16.68 3.49
C VAL A 365 8.43 16.52 4.81
N VAL A 366 7.82 16.95 5.91
CA VAL A 366 8.37 16.84 7.26
C VAL A 366 7.44 16.01 8.13
N LEU A 367 8.00 15.02 8.82
CA LEU A 367 7.32 14.15 9.75
C LEU A 367 8.03 14.15 11.10
N ASP A 368 7.31 14.53 12.14
CA ASP A 368 7.83 14.57 13.50
C ASP A 368 7.24 13.43 14.32
N PHE A 369 8.11 12.57 14.84
CA PHE A 369 7.78 11.37 15.58
C PHE A 369 8.05 11.53 17.07
N GLN A 370 7.14 11.09 17.92
CA GLN A 370 7.37 10.95 19.35
C GLN A 370 6.98 9.55 19.77
N SER A 371 7.94 8.77 20.29
CA SER A 371 7.68 7.40 20.75
C SER A 371 6.98 6.51 19.71
N ALA A 372 7.43 6.52 18.45
CA ALA A 372 6.82 5.77 17.34
C ALA A 372 5.39 6.21 16.96
N THR A 373 5.03 7.47 17.20
CA THR A 373 3.77 8.07 16.73
C THR A 373 4.06 9.37 15.99
N ILE A 374 3.43 9.58 14.84
CA ILE A 374 3.51 10.85 14.12
C ILE A 374 2.73 11.90 14.92
N ARG A 375 3.43 12.93 15.40
CA ARG A 375 2.85 14.07 16.10
C ARG A 375 2.53 15.21 15.16
N ARG A 376 3.38 15.43 14.16
CA ARG A 376 3.18 16.46 13.15
C ARG A 376 3.55 15.91 11.78
N ALA A 377 2.77 16.29 10.79
CA ALA A 377 3.09 16.13 9.39
C ALA A 377 2.79 17.46 8.71
N PHE A 378 3.73 17.99 7.95
CA PHE A 378 3.55 19.20 7.16
C PHE A 378 4.49 19.15 5.95
N ALA A 379 4.30 20.07 5.01
CA ALA A 379 5.25 20.30 3.93
C ALA A 379 5.85 21.70 4.06
N VAL A 380 7.03 21.87 3.48
CA VAL A 380 7.70 23.17 3.38
C VAL A 380 7.93 23.45 1.91
N GLU A 381 7.27 24.48 1.39
CA GLU A 381 7.39 24.87 -0.02
C GLU A 381 8.81 25.33 -0.32
N ILE A 382 9.30 24.92 -1.49
CA ILE A 382 10.61 25.26 -2.00
C ILE A 382 10.45 26.46 -2.93
N GLY A 383 10.74 27.65 -2.39
CA GLY A 383 10.68 28.93 -3.09
C GLY A 383 11.61 29.99 -2.47
N ASP A 384 11.37 31.26 -2.78
CA ASP A 384 12.15 32.38 -2.21
C ASP A 384 11.86 32.61 -0.73
N SER A 385 10.75 32.06 -0.22
CA SER A 385 10.34 32.14 1.17
C SER A 385 9.97 30.75 1.69
N VAL A 386 10.32 30.46 2.94
CA VAL A 386 9.99 29.21 3.61
C VAL A 386 8.53 29.29 4.05
N VAL A 387 7.63 28.66 3.29
CA VAL A 387 6.20 28.58 3.63
C VAL A 387 5.91 27.18 4.15
N THR A 388 5.37 27.09 5.36
CA THR A 388 4.93 25.81 5.92
C THR A 388 3.46 25.58 5.60
N VAL A 389 3.17 24.41 5.06
CA VAL A 389 1.85 24.04 4.56
C VAL A 389 1.34 22.81 5.34
N PRO A 390 0.15 22.87 5.95
CA PRO A 390 -0.44 21.72 6.64
C PRO A 390 -0.64 20.54 5.68
N ILE A 391 -0.45 19.32 6.20
CA ILE A 391 -0.61 18.10 5.40
C ILE A 391 -1.99 17.95 4.75
N SER A 392 -3.02 18.50 5.42
CA SER A 392 -4.41 18.43 5.02
C SER A 392 -4.75 19.25 3.79
N THR A 393 -3.85 20.12 3.32
CA THR A 393 -4.06 20.88 2.07
C THR A 393 -3.65 20.07 0.84
N PHE A 394 -2.89 18.99 1.02
CA PHE A 394 -2.48 18.12 -0.06
C PHE A 394 -3.57 17.11 -0.38
N PRO A 395 -3.64 16.61 -1.64
CA PRO A 395 -4.60 15.59 -2.00
C PRO A 395 -4.47 14.34 -1.13
N GLU A 396 -5.61 13.80 -0.72
CA GLU A 396 -5.68 12.50 -0.06
C GLU A 396 -6.17 11.43 -1.04
N ARG A 397 -5.42 10.33 -1.11
CA ARG A 397 -5.83 9.12 -1.81
C ARG A 397 -6.17 8.03 -0.82
N VAL A 398 -7.44 7.88 -0.55
CA VAL A 398 -7.95 6.69 0.12
C VAL A 398 -8.16 5.62 -0.94
N HIS A 399 -7.16 4.77 -1.16
CA HIS A 399 -7.33 3.66 -2.08
C HIS A 399 -7.90 2.47 -1.34
N ASP A 400 -9.13 2.17 -1.67
CA ASP A 400 -9.74 0.93 -1.23
C ASP A 400 -9.26 -0.21 -2.12
N TYR A 401 -8.29 -1.00 -1.64
CA TYR A 401 -7.87 -2.21 -2.36
C TYR A 401 -9.03 -3.22 -2.50
N ARG A 402 -10.17 -3.04 -1.79
CA ARG A 402 -11.42 -3.80 -1.95
C ARG A 402 -12.01 -3.81 -3.38
N ARG A 403 -11.47 -3.04 -4.35
CA ARG A 403 -12.00 -2.94 -5.74
C ARG A 403 -11.02 -3.31 -6.86
N TRP A 404 -9.86 -3.88 -6.56
CA TRP A 404 -8.95 -4.33 -7.62
C TRP A 404 -9.48 -5.61 -8.27
N ASN A 405 -10.24 -5.46 -9.35
CA ASN A 405 -10.51 -6.53 -10.32
C ASN A 405 -9.55 -6.28 -11.50
N PRO A 406 -8.62 -7.20 -11.81
CA PRO A 406 -7.80 -7.10 -13.01
C PRO A 406 -8.64 -7.10 -14.29
#